data_AF-A0A9N9YJM9-F1
#
_entry.id   AF-A0A9N9YJM9-F1
#
_cell.length_a   1.000
_cell.length_b   1.000
_cell.length_c   1.000
_cell.angle_alpha   90.00
_cell.angle_beta   90.00
_cell.angle_gamma   90.00
#
_symmetry.space_group_name_H-M   'P 1'
#
loop_
_entity.id
_entity.type
_entity.pdbx_description
1 polymer ?
#
loop_
_entity_poly.entity_id
_entity_poly.type
_entity_poly.pdbx_seq_one_letter_code
_entity_poly.pdbx_strand_id
1 'polypeptide(L)'
;MSHSSQTPRCLRLGGRLMMLPREEEIEESIPAMQAIEPGIFNHPVVVLSRQVHQGNVAVLLVSSPLQLPRSCTLAIAHGKTMKKQSYVNIQNIHEVPFDILRECWHDDDFYLESKSYGTLIKVLWKQNVAELDVRLRGHGIFERMHQSTRVETPRSTLNLSAEERRLIRLRSTHVEAPRSTPSLSAEEPRRRAYRNV
;
A
#
# COMPACT_ATOMS: atom_id res chain seq x y z
N MET A 1 -39.19 3.49 4.98
CA MET A 1 -38.24 4.25 4.14
C MET A 1 -36.89 3.56 4.26
N SER A 2 -36.48 2.84 3.21
CA SER A 2 -35.24 2.09 3.22
C SER A 2 -34.09 3.05 2.93
N HIS A 3 -33.29 3.38 3.93
CA HIS A 3 -32.05 4.12 3.71
C HIS A 3 -31.13 3.23 2.87
N SER A 4 -31.07 3.54 1.58
CA SER A 4 -30.00 3.08 0.70
C SER A 4 -28.70 3.62 1.29
N SER A 5 -28.02 2.77 2.05
CA SER A 5 -26.61 2.94 2.39
C SER A 5 -25.83 2.78 1.09
N GLN A 6 -25.86 3.83 0.25
CA GLN A 6 -24.82 4.05 -0.72
C GLN A 6 -23.51 3.97 0.06
N THR A 7 -22.81 2.84 -0.06
CA THR A 7 -21.45 2.72 0.45
C THR A 7 -20.67 3.83 -0.23
N PRO A 8 -20.21 4.86 0.52
CA PRO A 8 -19.44 5.94 -0.07
C PRO A 8 -18.28 5.29 -0.81
N ARG A 9 -17.99 5.78 -2.03
CA ARG A 9 -16.83 5.33 -2.83
C ARG A 9 -15.66 5.22 -1.87
N CYS A 10 -15.30 3.97 -1.54
CA CYS A 10 -14.46 3.70 -0.38
C CYS A 10 -13.12 4.35 -0.66
N LEU A 11 -12.88 5.52 -0.05
CA LEU A 11 -11.63 6.24 -0.16
C LEU A 11 -10.57 5.25 0.28
N ARG A 12 -9.60 4.95 -0.60
CA ARG A 12 -8.56 3.99 -0.30
C ARG A 12 -7.73 4.55 0.87
N LEU A 13 -8.06 4.16 2.11
CA LEU A 13 -7.34 4.63 3.29
C LEU A 13 -5.88 4.14 3.28
N GLY A 14 -5.66 2.93 2.79
CA GLY A 14 -4.35 2.31 2.76
C GLY A 14 -3.36 3.11 1.91
N GLY A 15 -2.28 3.54 2.54
CA GLY A 15 -1.23 4.37 1.95
C GLY A 15 -1.47 5.87 2.10
N ARG A 16 -2.58 6.33 2.70
CA ARG A 16 -2.80 7.76 2.96
C ARG A 16 -1.81 8.27 4.00
N LEU A 17 -1.24 9.45 3.75
CA LEU A 17 -0.50 10.20 4.74
C LEU A 17 -1.46 11.11 5.50
N MET A 18 -1.46 11.00 6.81
CA MET A 18 -2.29 11.80 7.72
C MET A 18 -1.42 12.34 8.86
N MET A 19 -1.93 13.31 9.59
CA MET A 19 -1.26 13.89 10.74
C MET A 19 -1.96 13.39 11.99
N LEU A 20 -1.19 12.81 12.91
CA LEU A 20 -1.67 12.62 14.26
C LEU A 20 -1.45 13.95 15.01
N PRO A 21 -2.53 14.63 15.46
CA PRO A 21 -2.42 15.94 16.10
C PRO A 21 -1.68 15.85 17.43
N ARG A 22 -1.48 17.01 18.07
CA ARG A 22 -0.91 17.05 19.42
C ARG A 22 -1.88 16.44 20.43
N GLU A 23 -1.34 15.95 21.54
CA GLU A 23 -2.17 15.37 22.60
C GLU A 23 -3.17 16.41 23.14
N GLU A 24 -2.75 17.66 23.33
CA GLU A 24 -3.63 18.75 23.79
C GLU A 24 -4.71 19.18 22.78
N GLU A 25 -4.61 18.75 21.51
CA GLU A 25 -5.58 19.08 20.45
C GLU A 25 -6.69 18.02 20.32
N ILE A 26 -6.57 16.91 21.05
CA ILE A 26 -7.53 15.82 21.03
C ILE A 26 -8.55 16.06 22.15
N GLU A 27 -9.84 16.03 21.81
CA GLU A 27 -10.90 16.18 22.80
C GLU A 27 -10.83 15.05 23.85
N GLU A 28 -10.77 15.41 25.13
CA GLU A 28 -10.72 14.47 26.26
C GLU A 28 -11.90 13.49 26.29
N SER A 29 -13.00 13.79 25.59
CA SER A 29 -14.20 12.95 25.49
C SER A 29 -14.01 11.69 24.65
N ILE A 30 -12.89 11.51 23.96
CA ILE A 30 -12.63 10.31 23.16
C ILE A 30 -12.11 9.21 24.11
N PRO A 31 -12.90 8.16 24.40
CA PRO A 31 -12.53 7.11 25.38
C PRO A 31 -11.23 6.38 25.00
N ALA A 32 -10.83 6.47 23.73
CA ALA A 32 -9.67 5.82 23.17
C ALA A 32 -8.32 6.49 23.48
N MET A 33 -8.28 7.69 24.10
CA MET A 33 -7.00 8.30 24.49
C MET A 33 -6.17 7.40 25.42
N GLN A 34 -6.82 6.60 26.28
CA GLN A 34 -6.12 5.69 27.20
C GLN A 34 -5.38 4.54 26.50
N ALA A 35 -5.70 4.26 25.23
CA ALA A 35 -5.08 3.17 24.47
C ALA A 35 -3.91 3.63 23.59
N ILE A 36 -3.68 4.94 23.45
CA ILE A 36 -2.63 5.47 22.58
C ILE A 36 -1.32 5.53 23.37
N GLU A 37 -0.26 4.94 22.81
CA GLU A 37 1.06 5.00 23.44
C GLU A 37 1.58 6.45 23.51
N PRO A 38 2.13 6.90 24.65
CA PRO A 38 2.67 8.24 24.76
C PRO A 38 3.86 8.42 23.81
N GLY A 39 4.01 9.64 23.26
CA GLY A 39 5.13 9.99 22.39
C GLY A 39 4.92 9.70 20.91
N ILE A 40 3.72 9.32 20.48
CA ILE A 40 3.38 9.14 19.06
C ILE A 40 2.66 10.35 18.44
N PHE A 41 2.20 11.30 19.26
CA PHE A 41 1.47 12.51 18.84
C PHE A 41 2.32 13.50 18.05
N ASN A 42 1.68 14.42 17.34
CA ASN A 42 2.35 15.47 16.54
C ASN A 42 3.30 14.93 15.47
N HIS A 43 2.92 13.80 14.85
CA HIS A 43 3.73 13.13 13.84
C HIS A 43 2.91 12.83 12.57
N PRO A 44 3.52 12.97 11.38
CA PRO A 44 2.94 12.42 10.17
C PRO A 44 2.90 10.89 10.27
N VAL A 45 1.81 10.30 9.81
CA VAL A 45 1.58 8.86 9.83
C VAL A 45 1.15 8.34 8.46
N VAL A 46 1.53 7.11 8.14
CA VAL A 46 1.00 6.36 7.01
C VAL A 46 -0.10 5.43 7.52
N VAL A 47 -1.29 5.54 6.95
CA VAL A 47 -2.40 4.63 7.22
C VAL A 47 -2.15 3.30 6.50
N LEU A 48 -2.17 2.19 7.24
CA LEU A 48 -2.06 0.84 6.70
C LEU A 48 -3.44 0.24 6.41
N SER A 49 -4.44 0.56 7.23
CA SER A 49 -5.78 0.00 7.09
C SER A 49 -6.41 0.41 5.77
N ARG A 50 -7.10 -0.53 5.12
CA ARG A 50 -7.89 -0.23 3.92
C ARG A 50 -9.28 0.27 4.24
N GLN A 51 -9.74 0.03 5.45
CA GLN A 51 -11.03 0.41 5.99
C GLN A 51 -10.89 0.67 7.49
N VAL A 52 -11.79 1.47 8.05
CA VAL A 52 -11.87 1.68 9.51
C VAL A 52 -12.42 0.42 10.16
N HIS A 53 -11.74 -0.08 11.19
CA HIS A 53 -12.17 -1.25 11.97
C HIS A 53 -12.48 -0.82 13.40
N GLN A 54 -13.74 -0.97 13.82
CA GLN A 54 -14.19 -0.56 15.17
C GLN A 54 -13.87 0.90 15.52
N GLY A 55 -13.92 1.81 14.55
CA GLY A 55 -13.56 3.22 14.72
C GLY A 55 -12.06 3.50 14.65
N ASN A 56 -11.22 2.48 14.54
CA ASN A 56 -9.77 2.61 14.52
C ASN A 56 -9.16 2.28 13.15
N VAL A 57 -7.92 2.75 12.98
CA VAL A 57 -7.03 2.42 11.86
C VAL A 57 -5.64 2.11 12.37
N ALA A 58 -4.95 1.20 11.70
CA ALA A 58 -3.56 0.89 11.93
C ALA A 58 -2.67 1.86 11.16
N VAL A 59 -1.68 2.44 11.84
CA VAL A 59 -0.80 3.48 11.30
C VAL A 59 0.67 3.21 11.62
N LEU A 60 1.55 3.78 10.80
CA LEU A 60 3.00 3.85 11.05
C LEU A 60 3.44 5.30 11.17
N LEU A 61 4.25 5.59 12.18
CA LEU A 61 4.91 6.89 12.31
C LEU A 61 5.91 7.11 11.17
N VAL A 62 5.84 8.29 10.57
CA VAL A 62 6.82 8.79 9.60
C VAL A 62 7.81 9.68 10.34
N SER A 63 9.06 9.23 10.42
CA SER A 63 10.14 9.90 11.14
C SER A 63 11.28 10.30 10.20
N SER A 64 12.03 11.33 10.60
CA SER A 64 13.28 11.70 9.94
C SER A 64 14.40 10.70 10.27
N PRO A 65 15.47 10.61 9.46
CA PRO A 65 16.56 9.68 9.64
C PRO A 65 17.50 10.16 10.73
N LEU A 66 17.07 10.01 11.98
CA LEU A 66 18.01 9.83 13.07
C LEU A 66 17.79 8.40 13.60
N GLN A 67 18.65 7.48 13.16
CA GLN A 67 19.01 6.27 13.91
C GLN A 67 18.00 5.09 13.95
N LEU A 68 17.21 4.83 12.91
CA LEU A 68 16.42 3.58 12.87
C LEU A 68 17.16 2.47 12.08
N PRO A 69 17.49 1.32 12.70
CA PRO A 69 18.19 0.21 12.03
C PRO A 69 17.33 -0.53 10.98
N ARG A 70 16.03 -0.24 10.89
CA ARG A 70 15.09 -0.86 9.94
C ARG A 70 14.14 0.19 9.36
N SER A 71 14.63 0.94 8.38
CA SER A 71 13.93 2.07 7.79
C SER A 71 13.55 1.78 6.34
N CYS A 72 12.28 1.98 5.95
CA CYS A 72 11.87 1.94 4.55
C CYS A 72 11.73 3.36 3.99
N THR A 73 12.41 3.65 2.89
CA THR A 73 12.26 4.92 2.17
C THR A 73 10.88 5.00 1.53
N LEU A 74 10.14 6.07 1.80
CA LEU A 74 8.82 6.29 1.22
C LEU A 74 8.88 7.20 -0.01
N ALA A 75 8.13 6.86 -1.05
CA ALA A 75 7.83 7.74 -2.18
C ALA A 75 6.32 8.03 -2.24
N ILE A 76 5.99 9.32 -2.28
CA ILE A 76 4.60 9.81 -2.37
C ILE A 76 4.17 9.78 -3.84
N ALA A 77 2.89 9.48 -4.06
CA ALA A 77 2.22 9.57 -5.34
C ALA A 77 2.36 10.99 -5.96
N HIS A 78 2.19 11.05 -7.28
CA HIS A 78 2.34 12.26 -8.10
C HIS A 78 3.80 12.75 -8.27
N GLY A 79 4.80 11.90 -8.02
CA GLY A 79 6.21 12.24 -8.22
C GLY A 79 6.75 13.30 -7.25
N LYS A 80 5.95 13.71 -6.26
CA LYS A 80 6.40 14.58 -5.17
C LYS A 80 7.26 13.74 -4.23
N THR A 81 8.51 14.11 -4.02
CA THR A 81 9.33 13.52 -2.96
C THR A 81 9.06 14.27 -1.66
N MET A 82 9.07 13.57 -0.52
CA MET A 82 9.09 14.26 0.77
C MET A 82 10.32 15.17 0.83
N LYS A 83 10.15 16.40 1.33
CA LYS A 83 11.25 17.40 1.41
C LYS A 83 12.49 16.88 2.13
N LYS A 84 12.32 15.91 3.04
CA LYS A 84 13.39 15.21 3.75
C LYS A 84 13.29 13.73 3.44
N GLN A 85 14.44 13.03 3.38
CA GLN A 85 14.46 11.57 3.39
C GLN A 85 13.66 11.11 4.61
N SER A 86 12.50 10.51 4.37
CA SER A 86 11.56 10.16 5.42
C SER A 86 11.37 8.67 5.43
N TYR A 87 11.25 8.13 6.63
CA TYR A 87 11.25 6.70 6.87
C TYR A 87 10.10 6.34 7.78
N VAL A 88 9.61 5.11 7.63
CA VAL A 88 8.65 4.53 8.57
C VAL A 88 9.32 3.50 9.43
N ASN A 89 9.03 3.55 10.74
CA ASN A 89 9.42 2.51 11.67
C ASN A 89 8.41 1.36 11.61
N ILE A 90 8.74 0.33 10.84
CA ILE A 90 7.88 -0.85 10.63
C ILE A 90 7.69 -1.73 11.87
N GLN A 91 8.45 -1.50 12.95
CA GLN A 91 8.33 -2.29 14.18
C GLN A 91 7.14 -1.84 15.05
N ASN A 92 6.77 -0.56 14.97
CA ASN A 92 5.79 0.04 15.85
C ASN A 92 4.54 0.43 15.04
N ILE A 93 3.64 -0.54 14.88
CA ILE A 93 2.31 -0.29 14.31
C ILE A 93 1.37 0.09 15.44
N HIS A 94 0.81 1.29 15.34
CA HIS A 94 -0.15 1.79 16.32
C HIS A 94 -1.56 1.66 15.76
N GLU A 95 -2.52 1.33 16.61
CA GLU A 95 -3.93 1.43 16.30
C GLU A 95 -4.47 2.71 16.94
N VAL A 96 -5.04 3.58 16.11
CA VAL A 96 -5.51 4.91 16.54
C VAL A 96 -6.93 5.13 16.04
N PRO A 97 -7.77 5.90 16.76
CA PRO A 97 -9.07 6.31 16.26
C PRO A 97 -8.93 7.06 14.93
N PHE A 98 -9.79 6.76 13.98
CA PHE A 98 -9.73 7.45 12.69
C PHE A 98 -10.09 8.94 12.82
N ASP A 99 -11.04 9.25 13.71
CA ASP A 99 -11.61 10.60 13.84
C ASP A 99 -10.63 11.64 14.40
N ILE A 100 -9.54 11.20 15.06
CA ILE A 100 -8.49 12.11 15.54
C ILE A 100 -7.46 12.45 14.46
N LEU A 101 -7.39 11.66 13.38
CA LEU A 101 -6.43 11.90 12.32
C LEU A 101 -6.83 13.13 11.51
N ARG A 102 -5.85 13.99 11.22
CA ARG A 102 -6.02 15.17 10.39
C ARG A 102 -5.37 14.97 9.04
N GLU A 103 -5.82 15.70 8.03
CA GLU A 103 -5.17 15.66 6.72
C GLU A 103 -3.78 16.29 6.82
N CYS A 104 -2.81 15.57 6.29
CA CYS A 104 -1.44 16.05 6.18
C CYS A 104 -1.42 17.08 5.04
N TRP A 105 -1.34 18.36 5.40
CA TRP A 105 -1.24 19.52 4.47
C TRP A 105 -2.54 19.91 3.75
N HIS A 106 -2.55 21.13 3.20
CA HIS A 106 -3.69 21.74 2.50
C HIS A 106 -3.93 21.22 1.07
N ASP A 107 -3.10 20.30 0.57
CA ASP A 107 -3.38 19.62 -0.70
C ASP A 107 -4.01 18.26 -0.36
N ASP A 108 -5.24 18.03 -0.80
CA ASP A 108 -6.18 17.03 -0.26
C ASP A 108 -5.77 15.54 -0.36
N ASP A 109 -4.68 15.19 -1.05
CA ASP A 109 -4.44 13.79 -1.48
C ASP A 109 -2.98 13.34 -1.41
N PHE A 110 -2.38 13.37 -0.22
CA PHE A 110 -1.09 12.71 -0.02
C PHE A 110 -1.26 11.21 0.21
N TYR A 111 -0.95 10.44 -0.83
CA TYR A 111 -0.90 8.98 -0.78
C TYR A 111 0.49 8.48 -1.13
N LEU A 112 0.89 7.34 -0.59
CA LEU A 112 2.01 6.58 -1.11
C LEU A 112 1.71 6.09 -2.52
N GLU A 113 2.73 6.05 -3.38
CA GLU A 113 2.60 5.35 -4.65
C GLU A 113 2.17 3.90 -4.41
N SER A 114 1.31 3.36 -5.28
CA SER A 114 0.82 1.98 -5.14
C SER A 114 1.95 0.95 -5.04
N LYS A 115 3.09 1.21 -5.71
CA LYS A 115 4.30 0.38 -5.64
C LYS A 115 5.00 0.50 -4.28
N SER A 116 5.14 1.71 -3.75
CA SER A 116 5.73 1.98 -2.42
C SER A 116 4.89 1.36 -1.32
N TYR A 117 3.57 1.58 -1.35
CA TYR A 117 2.64 0.96 -0.41
C TYR A 117 2.68 -0.57 -0.50
N GLY A 118 2.63 -1.13 -1.71
CA GLY A 118 2.76 -2.58 -1.91
C GLY A 118 4.08 -3.16 -1.38
N THR A 119 5.18 -2.39 -1.48
CA THR A 119 6.49 -2.78 -0.92
C THR A 119 6.47 -2.75 0.60
N LEU A 120 5.90 -1.70 1.20
CA LEU A 120 5.72 -1.58 2.64
C LEU A 120 4.93 -2.76 3.21
N ILE A 121 3.77 -3.10 2.64
CA ILE A 121 2.96 -4.24 3.08
C ILE A 121 3.73 -5.57 2.95
N LYS A 122 4.50 -5.76 1.87
CA LYS A 122 5.35 -6.96 1.71
C LYS A 122 6.44 -7.06 2.77
N VAL A 123 7.06 -5.93 3.15
CA VAL A 123 8.09 -5.91 4.19
C VAL A 123 7.48 -6.20 5.56
N LEU A 124 6.35 -5.58 5.89
CA LEU A 124 5.59 -5.86 7.12
C LEU A 124 5.25 -7.33 7.25
N TRP A 125 4.75 -7.93 6.16
CA TRP A 125 4.43 -9.35 6.13
C TRP A 125 5.64 -10.21 6.46
N LYS A 126 6.81 -9.94 5.87
CA LYS A 126 8.00 -10.76 6.10
C LYS A 126 8.51 -10.74 7.54
N GLN A 127 8.24 -9.69 8.32
CA GLN A 127 8.85 -9.51 9.63
C GLN A 127 8.05 -10.11 10.78
N ASN A 128 6.72 -10.14 10.73
CA ASN A 128 5.88 -10.57 11.87
C ASN A 128 4.48 -11.08 11.45
N VAL A 129 4.42 -12.11 10.59
CA VAL A 129 3.14 -12.63 10.04
C VAL A 129 2.13 -13.00 11.13
N ALA A 130 2.55 -13.78 12.13
CA ALA A 130 1.62 -14.42 13.07
C ALA A 130 1.01 -13.42 14.06
N GLU A 131 1.82 -12.54 14.64
CA GLU A 131 1.37 -11.57 15.63
C GLU A 131 0.54 -10.45 14.99
N LEU A 132 0.98 -9.95 13.82
CA LEU A 132 0.27 -8.88 13.13
C LEU A 132 -1.06 -9.33 12.53
N ASP A 133 -1.20 -10.59 12.11
CA ASP A 133 -2.48 -11.07 11.58
C ASP A 133 -3.57 -11.08 12.66
N VAL A 134 -3.23 -11.49 13.88
CA VAL A 134 -4.18 -11.48 14.99
C VAL A 134 -4.54 -10.05 15.37
N ARG A 135 -3.54 -9.17 15.52
CA ARG A 135 -3.75 -7.79 15.95
C ARG A 135 -4.48 -6.94 14.91
N LEU A 136 -4.20 -7.14 13.62
CA LEU A 136 -4.71 -6.29 12.53
C LEU A 136 -5.88 -6.93 11.77
N ARG A 137 -6.51 -7.94 12.37
CA ARG A 137 -7.69 -8.58 11.80
C ARG A 137 -8.79 -7.55 11.58
N GLY A 138 -9.43 -7.58 10.42
CA GLY A 138 -10.54 -6.68 10.08
C GLY A 138 -10.13 -5.31 9.50
N HIS A 139 -8.84 -4.95 9.54
CA HIS A 139 -8.32 -3.72 8.93
C HIS A 139 -8.15 -3.79 7.40
N GLY A 140 -8.40 -4.95 6.78
CA GLY A 140 -8.30 -5.14 5.33
C GLY A 140 -6.88 -5.09 4.75
N ILE A 141 -5.85 -5.08 5.60
CA ILE A 141 -4.44 -4.92 5.19
C ILE A 141 -3.97 -6.14 4.38
N PHE A 142 -4.35 -7.34 4.83
CA PHE A 142 -3.83 -8.62 4.31
C PHE A 142 -4.82 -9.41 3.44
N GLU A 143 -6.07 -8.98 3.32
CA GLU A 143 -7.17 -9.73 2.68
C GLU A 143 -6.92 -10.08 1.20
N ARG A 144 -6.12 -9.29 0.46
CA ARG A 144 -5.81 -9.58 -0.95
C ARG A 144 -4.68 -10.58 -1.16
N MET A 145 -3.78 -10.76 -0.19
CA MET A 145 -2.64 -11.68 -0.37
C MET A 145 -3.10 -13.14 -0.40
N HIS A 146 -4.13 -13.48 0.38
CA HIS A 146 -4.71 -14.83 0.40
C HIS A 146 -5.51 -15.17 -0.86
N GLN A 147 -5.90 -14.18 -1.66
CA GLN A 147 -6.67 -14.42 -2.90
C GLN A 147 -5.78 -14.84 -4.07
N SER A 148 -4.47 -14.53 -4.04
CA SER A 148 -3.57 -14.84 -5.16
C SER A 148 -3.17 -16.32 -5.24
N THR A 149 -3.43 -17.13 -4.21
CA THR A 149 -3.10 -18.56 -4.20
C THR A 149 -4.30 -19.46 -4.46
N ARG A 150 -5.49 -18.89 -4.69
CA ARG A 150 -6.55 -19.64 -5.37
C ARG A 150 -6.13 -19.77 -6.82
N VAL A 151 -5.36 -20.82 -7.08
CA VAL A 151 -5.28 -21.49 -8.38
C VAL A 151 -6.70 -21.49 -8.91
N GLU A 152 -6.96 -20.70 -9.94
CA GLU A 152 -8.13 -20.88 -10.78
C GLU A 152 -8.01 -22.31 -11.31
N THR A 153 -8.63 -23.26 -10.61
CA THR A 153 -8.90 -24.56 -11.19
C THR A 153 -9.73 -24.23 -12.42
N PRO A 154 -9.26 -24.55 -13.64
CA PRO A 154 -10.04 -24.23 -14.83
C PRO A 154 -11.41 -24.87 -14.61
N ARG A 155 -12.44 -24.03 -14.53
CA ARG A 155 -13.83 -24.49 -14.53
C ARG A 155 -14.06 -25.12 -15.90
N SER A 156 -13.76 -26.41 -16.00
CA SER A 156 -14.19 -27.28 -17.09
C SER A 156 -15.70 -27.41 -17.05
N THR A 157 -16.39 -26.41 -17.58
CA THR A 157 -17.79 -26.54 -18.01
C THR A 157 -18.05 -25.56 -19.14
N LEU A 158 -17.45 -25.85 -20.29
CA LEU A 158 -18.06 -25.52 -21.56
C LEU A 158 -18.48 -26.84 -22.21
N ASN A 159 -19.75 -27.20 -22.01
CA ASN A 159 -20.45 -28.15 -22.87
C ASN A 159 -20.60 -27.48 -24.25
N LEU A 160 -19.50 -27.43 -25.00
CA LEU A 160 -19.53 -27.05 -26.42
C LEU A 160 -20.24 -28.16 -27.18
N SER A 161 -21.33 -27.79 -27.85
CA SER A 161 -22.02 -28.60 -28.85
C SER A 161 -21.01 -29.16 -29.87
N ALA A 162 -21.29 -30.34 -30.43
CA ALA A 162 -20.45 -30.99 -31.43
C ALA A 162 -20.17 -30.09 -32.66
N GLU A 163 -21.03 -29.11 -32.94
CA GLU A 163 -20.83 -28.13 -34.02
C GLU A 163 -19.74 -27.09 -33.74
N GLU A 164 -19.62 -26.58 -32.52
CA GLU A 164 -18.62 -25.53 -32.21
C GLU A 164 -17.19 -26.09 -32.16
N ARG A 165 -17.04 -27.41 -31.94
CA ARG A 165 -15.74 -28.10 -32.06
C ARG A 165 -15.20 -28.13 -33.50
N ARG A 166 -16.06 -27.98 -34.51
CA ARG A 166 -15.67 -27.99 -35.93
C ARG A 166 -15.07 -26.66 -36.39
N LEU A 167 -15.53 -25.54 -35.82
CA LEU A 167 -15.07 -24.19 -36.19
C LEU A 167 -13.70 -23.83 -35.60
N ILE A 168 -13.37 -24.34 -34.41
CA ILE A 168 -12.07 -24.06 -33.76
C ILE A 168 -10.92 -24.78 -34.47
N ARG A 169 -11.18 -25.93 -35.13
CA ARG A 169 -10.14 -26.70 -35.83
C ARG A 169 -9.67 -26.08 -37.16
N LEU A 170 -10.38 -25.08 -37.69
CA LEU A 170 -10.06 -24.44 -38.98
C LEU A 170 -9.31 -23.10 -38.87
N ARG A 171 -8.99 -22.62 -37.65
CA ARG A 171 -8.25 -21.35 -37.45
C ARG A 171 -6.81 -21.51 -36.97
N SER A 172 -6.29 -22.74 -36.86
CA SER A 172 -4.94 -23.00 -36.33
C SER A 172 -3.92 -23.37 -37.41
N THR A 173 -3.88 -22.62 -38.51
CA THR A 173 -2.78 -22.68 -39.48
C THR A 173 -2.45 -21.28 -39.99
N HIS A 174 -1.87 -20.45 -39.12
CA HIS A 174 -1.02 -19.37 -39.59
C HIS A 174 0.25 -19.35 -38.74
N VAL A 175 1.24 -20.08 -39.24
CA VAL A 175 2.62 -20.07 -38.75
C VAL A 175 3.22 -18.76 -39.21
N GLU A 176 3.38 -17.80 -38.30
CA GLU A 176 4.13 -16.57 -38.58
C GLU A 176 5.61 -16.80 -38.25
N ALA A 177 6.46 -16.54 -39.23
CA ALA A 177 7.89 -16.83 -39.23
C ALA A 177 8.68 -15.96 -38.22
N PRO A 178 9.85 -16.43 -37.73
CA PRO A 178 10.70 -15.67 -36.83
C PRO A 178 11.33 -14.47 -37.55
N ARG A 179 11.01 -13.26 -37.10
CA ARG A 179 11.74 -12.04 -37.49
C ARG A 179 13.03 -11.94 -36.69
N SER A 180 14.14 -12.03 -37.40
CA SER A 180 15.49 -11.76 -36.95
C SER A 180 15.63 -10.33 -36.43
N THR A 181 16.05 -10.20 -35.17
CA THR A 181 16.48 -8.95 -34.54
C THR A 181 17.91 -8.60 -34.97
N PRO A 182 18.18 -7.38 -35.46
CA PRO A 182 19.54 -6.90 -35.64
C PRO A 182 20.14 -6.47 -34.29
N SER A 183 21.36 -6.95 -34.05
CA SER A 183 22.27 -6.53 -32.99
C SER A 183 22.69 -5.08 -33.19
N LEU A 184 22.30 -4.20 -32.28
CA LEU A 184 22.85 -2.84 -32.17
C LEU A 184 23.88 -2.82 -31.04
N SER A 185 25.13 -2.77 -31.47
CA SER A 185 26.30 -2.48 -30.64
C SER A 185 26.43 -0.98 -30.35
N ALA A 186 27.17 -0.69 -29.28
CA ALA A 186 27.85 0.56 -28.97
C ALA A 186 26.98 1.71 -28.45
N GLU A 187 27.22 2.13 -27.20
CA GLU A 187 28.11 3.25 -26.92
C GLU A 187 28.25 3.46 -25.40
N GLU A 188 29.49 3.43 -24.91
CA GLU A 188 29.87 3.99 -23.61
C GLU A 188 29.84 5.52 -23.67
N PRO A 189 29.46 6.19 -22.55
CA PRO A 189 30.06 7.48 -22.26
C PRO A 189 30.69 7.51 -20.86
N ARG A 190 32.03 7.57 -20.90
CA ARG A 190 32.96 8.25 -19.98
C ARG A 190 32.29 9.04 -18.85
N ARG A 191 32.43 8.57 -17.60
CA ARG A 191 32.24 9.43 -16.42
C ARG A 191 33.58 9.98 -15.95
N ARG A 192 33.71 11.30 -16.12
CA ARG A 192 34.74 12.18 -15.53
C ARG A 192 34.73 12.05 -14.00
N ALA A 193 35.91 11.84 -13.43
CA ALA A 193 36.16 12.09 -12.02
C ALA A 193 36.19 13.61 -11.77
N TYR A 194 35.33 14.10 -10.89
CA TYR A 194 35.52 15.41 -10.25
C TYR A 194 36.19 15.19 -8.90
N ARG A 195 37.36 15.82 -8.79
CA ARG A 195 38.21 15.95 -7.61
C ARG A 195 37.92 17.34 -7.04
N ASN A 196 37.52 17.44 -5.78
CA ASN A 196 37.52 18.67 -4.96
C ASN A 196 37.80 18.18 -3.53
N VAL A 197 39.04 18.33 -3.04
CA VAL A 197 39.54 19.43 -2.16
C VAL A 197 38.66 19.59 -0.93
#